data_AF-A0A2H9ZY36-F1
#
_entry.id   AF-A0A2H9ZY36-F1
#
_cell.length_a   1.000
_cell.length_b   1.000
_cell.length_c   1.000
_cell.angle_alpha   90.00
_cell.angle_beta   90.00
_cell.angle_gamma   90.00
#
_symmetry.space_group_name_H-M   'P 1'
#
loop_
_entity.id
_entity.type
_entity.pdbx_description
1 polymer ?
#
loop_
_entity_poly.entity_id
_entity_poly.type
_entity_poly.pdbx_seq_one_letter_code
_entity_poly.pdbx_strand_id
1 'polypeptide(L)'
;MDVIIPVELDHYSPRVEAAANFDSEDLPTWMNENDDSRWVDLDLLEQKKQLAALKRPEHKRRVERYFNRKVNPKSFTRGDLVLKRRLLADSNLEVPKLEHNWEGPYIVHEVAGPNVYYLMTSNGTQLPRTWSGDDLKKFYA
;
A
#
# COMPACT_ATOMS: atom_id res chain seq x y z
N MET A 1 35.05 29.10 -25.32
CA MET A 1 33.67 28.95 -24.85
C MET A 1 33.46 30.09 -23.88
N ASP A 2 32.86 31.17 -24.37
CA ASP A 2 32.72 32.39 -23.56
C ASP A 2 31.53 32.24 -22.64
N VAL A 3 31.77 32.43 -21.35
CA VAL A 3 30.74 32.40 -20.30
C VAL A 3 29.96 33.71 -20.41
N ILE A 4 28.73 33.61 -20.87
CA ILE A 4 27.80 34.75 -20.98
C ILE A 4 27.27 35.03 -19.57
N ILE A 5 27.66 36.15 -18.99
CA ILE A 5 27.09 36.68 -17.74
C ILE A 5 25.76 37.33 -18.10
N PRO A 6 24.65 37.06 -17.38
CA PRO A 6 23.37 37.68 -17.68
C PRO A 6 23.46 39.19 -17.48
N VAL A 7 22.78 39.92 -18.36
CA VAL A 7 22.64 41.38 -18.26
C VAL A 7 22.05 41.73 -16.90
N GLU A 8 22.65 42.71 -16.22
CA GLU A 8 22.07 43.30 -15.01
C GLU A 8 20.65 43.78 -15.37
N LEU A 9 19.64 43.24 -14.69
CA LEU A 9 18.28 43.73 -14.83
C LEU A 9 18.20 45.07 -14.11
N ASP A 10 17.85 46.15 -14.81
CA ASP A 10 17.66 47.50 -14.22
C ASP A 10 16.56 47.56 -13.15
N HIS A 11 15.79 46.48 -13.00
CA HIS A 11 14.76 46.33 -11.97
C HIS A 11 14.98 45.04 -11.20
N TYR A 12 15.20 45.18 -9.89
CA TYR A 12 15.30 44.06 -8.99
C TYR A 12 13.93 43.41 -8.79
N SER A 13 13.90 42.11 -8.44
CA SER A 13 12.63 41.48 -8.08
C SER A 13 12.02 42.16 -6.84
N PRO A 14 10.69 42.19 -6.68
CA PRO A 14 10.05 42.84 -5.52
C PRO A 14 10.57 42.37 -4.15
N ARG A 15 11.04 41.11 -4.05
CA ARG A 15 11.69 40.58 -2.85
C ARG A 15 13.06 41.20 -2.58
N VAL A 16 13.82 41.48 -3.63
CA VAL A 16 15.16 42.08 -3.54
C VAL A 16 15.05 43.58 -3.29
N GLU A 17 14.08 44.26 -3.91
CA GLU A 17 13.77 45.67 -3.61
C GLU A 17 13.29 45.85 -2.16
N ALA A 18 12.41 44.97 -1.68
CA ALA A 18 11.94 44.99 -0.29
C ALA A 18 13.07 44.74 0.72
N ALA A 19 14.05 43.89 0.39
CA ALA A 19 15.21 43.65 1.24
C ALA A 19 16.23 44.79 1.20
N ALA A 20 16.38 45.47 0.06
CA ALA A 20 17.28 46.62 -0.10
C ALA A 20 16.76 47.88 0.61
N ASN A 21 15.43 48.04 0.68
CA ASN A 21 14.75 49.17 1.32
C ASN A 21 14.29 48.85 2.76
N PHE A 22 14.87 47.84 3.40
CA PHE A 22 14.45 47.39 4.73
C PHE A 22 15.14 48.21 5.82
N ASP A 23 14.38 49.00 6.57
CA ASP A 23 14.91 49.81 7.67
C ASP A 23 15.07 48.98 8.96
N SER A 24 16.14 49.21 9.71
CA SER A 24 16.43 48.42 10.93
C SER A 24 15.39 48.62 12.03
N GLU A 25 14.63 49.72 12.02
CA GLU A 25 13.57 50.01 12.99
C GLU A 25 12.30 49.18 12.74
N ASP A 26 12.11 48.69 11.52
CA ASP A 26 10.95 47.87 11.12
C ASP A 26 11.15 46.37 11.37
N LEU A 27 12.37 45.95 11.73
CA LEU A 27 12.71 44.56 12.08
C LEU A 27 11.70 43.93 13.07
N PRO A 28 11.36 44.57 14.21
CA PRO A 28 10.48 43.96 15.21
C PRO A 28 9.05 43.78 14.69
N THR A 29 8.54 44.76 13.94
CA THR A 29 7.20 44.75 13.35
C THR A 29 7.09 43.65 12.30
N TRP A 30 8.06 43.59 11.38
CA TRP A 30 8.12 42.56 10.34
C TRP A 30 8.25 41.15 10.93
N MET A 31 9.07 40.98 11.97
CA MET A 31 9.19 39.69 12.67
C MET A 31 7.86 39.26 13.29
N ASN A 32 7.15 40.18 13.95
CA ASN A 32 5.86 39.90 14.55
C ASN A 32 4.80 39.54 13.50
N GLU A 33 4.69 40.30 12.41
CA GLU A 33 3.75 40.02 11.32
C GLU A 33 4.01 38.67 10.64
N ASN A 34 5.28 38.33 10.45
CA ASN A 34 5.69 37.05 9.88
C ASN A 34 5.40 35.89 10.84
N ASP A 35 5.64 36.08 12.15
CA ASP A 35 5.27 35.09 13.16
C ASP A 35 3.75 34.91 13.20
N ASP A 36 2.96 35.99 13.24
CA ASP A 36 1.49 35.95 13.21
C ASP A 36 0.97 35.22 11.96
N SER A 37 1.53 35.51 10.78
CA SER A 37 1.20 34.83 9.53
C SER A 37 1.50 33.33 9.62
N ARG A 38 2.65 32.96 10.18
CA ARG A 38 3.04 31.56 10.39
C ARG A 38 2.10 30.85 11.36
N TRP A 39 1.64 31.52 12.43
CA TRP A 39 0.67 30.95 13.36
C TRP A 39 -0.66 30.61 12.67
N VAL A 40 -1.18 31.52 11.84
CA VAL A 40 -2.42 31.30 11.08
C VAL A 40 -2.28 30.12 10.12
N ASP A 41 -1.15 30.02 9.41
CA ASP A 41 -0.89 28.92 8.49
C ASP A 41 -0.86 27.56 9.21
N LEU A 42 -0.24 27.51 10.38
CA LEU A 42 -0.17 26.29 11.19
C LEU A 42 -1.55 25.88 11.73
N ASP A 43 -2.35 26.83 12.20
CA ASP A 43 -3.71 26.54 12.66
C ASP A 43 -4.58 26.01 11.51
N LEU A 44 -4.53 26.65 10.34
CA LEU A 44 -5.27 26.20 9.16
C LEU A 44 -4.83 24.79 8.73
N LEU A 45 -3.53 24.49 8.79
CA LEU A 45 -3.00 23.17 8.49
C LEU A 45 -3.54 22.12 9.47
N GLU A 46 -3.58 22.45 10.75
CA GLU A 46 -4.08 21.56 11.80
C GLU A 46 -5.58 21.26 11.62
N GLN A 47 -6.39 22.30 11.36
CA GLN A 47 -7.81 22.13 11.04
C GLN A 47 -8.02 21.20 9.84
N LYS A 48 -7.22 21.36 8.77
CA LYS A 48 -7.27 20.50 7.58
C LYS A 48 -6.91 19.04 7.93
N LYS A 49 -5.88 18.82 8.75
CA LYS A 49 -5.50 17.48 9.21
C LYS A 49 -6.61 16.82 10.01
N GLN A 50 -7.25 17.55 10.92
CA GLN A 50 -8.36 17.05 11.72
C GLN A 50 -9.54 16.65 10.84
N LEU A 51 -9.94 17.49 9.89
CA LEU A 51 -10.99 17.17 8.93
C LEU A 51 -10.64 15.95 8.06
N ALA A 52 -9.39 15.83 7.63
CA ALA A 52 -8.92 14.66 6.88
C ALA A 52 -8.96 13.39 7.74
N ALA A 53 -8.57 13.48 9.02
CA ALA A 53 -8.62 12.38 9.96
C ALA A 53 -10.06 11.88 10.19
N LEU A 54 -11.03 12.80 10.27
CA LEU A 54 -12.46 12.47 10.37
C LEU A 54 -12.99 11.77 9.11
N LYS A 55 -12.54 12.19 7.91
CA LYS A 55 -12.98 11.61 6.63
C LYS A 55 -12.29 10.29 6.27
N ARG A 56 -11.06 10.09 6.73
CA ARG A 56 -10.25 8.88 6.48
C ARG A 56 -10.98 7.56 6.77
N PRO A 57 -11.65 7.35 7.92
CA PRO A 57 -12.30 6.07 8.22
C PRO A 57 -13.44 5.75 7.25
N GLU A 58 -14.26 6.73 6.88
CA GLU A 58 -15.35 6.51 5.91
C GLU A 58 -14.83 6.17 4.53
N HIS A 59 -13.77 6.87 4.10
CA HIS A 59 -13.10 6.56 2.84
C HIS A 59 -12.56 5.13 2.83
N LYS A 60 -11.85 4.72 3.89
CA LYS A 60 -11.34 3.36 4.06
C LYS A 60 -12.46 2.32 3.98
N ARG A 61 -13.56 2.52 4.73
CA ARG A 61 -14.73 1.63 4.70
C ARG A 61 -15.38 1.55 3.31
N ARG A 62 -15.39 2.64 2.55
CA ARG A 62 -15.93 2.65 1.18
C ARG A 62 -15.06 1.81 0.24
N VAL A 63 -13.74 1.94 0.32
CA VAL A 63 -12.79 1.14 -0.46
C VAL A 63 -12.89 -0.34 -0.09
N GLU A 64 -12.93 -0.66 1.20
CA GLU A 64 -13.09 -2.03 1.70
C GLU A 64 -14.38 -2.68 1.18
N ARG A 65 -15.52 -1.98 1.27
CA ARG A 65 -16.81 -2.50 0.74
C ARG A 65 -16.77 -2.73 -0.76
N TYR A 66 -16.17 -1.82 -1.52
CA TYR A 66 -16.07 -1.96 -2.97
C TYR A 66 -15.23 -3.20 -3.36
N PHE A 67 -14.10 -3.40 -2.69
CA PHE A 67 -13.23 -4.55 -2.94
C PHE A 67 -13.89 -5.86 -2.49
N ASN A 68 -14.37 -5.91 -1.24
CA ASN A 68 -14.95 -7.11 -0.65
C ASN A 68 -16.24 -7.56 -1.35
N ARG A 69 -16.95 -6.67 -2.07
CA ARG A 69 -18.13 -7.04 -2.87
C ARG A 69 -17.81 -8.09 -3.96
N LYS A 70 -16.57 -8.11 -4.48
CA LYS A 70 -16.15 -9.05 -5.53
C LYS A 70 -15.42 -10.28 -4.98
N VAL A 71 -15.11 -10.30 -3.68
CA VAL A 71 -14.41 -11.41 -3.05
C VAL A 71 -15.43 -12.49 -2.71
N ASN A 72 -15.30 -13.66 -3.34
CA ASN A 72 -16.07 -14.83 -2.95
C ASN A 72 -15.26 -15.62 -1.91
N PRO A 73 -15.72 -15.72 -0.64
CA PRO A 73 -15.00 -16.47 0.38
C PRO A 73 -14.96 -17.94 -0.01
N LYS A 74 -13.75 -18.46 -0.20
CA LYS A 74 -13.52 -19.89 -0.41
C LYS A 74 -13.31 -20.52 0.96
N SER A 75 -14.09 -21.54 1.28
CA SER A 75 -13.86 -22.38 2.45
C SER A 75 -13.76 -23.82 2.00
N PHE A 76 -12.90 -24.58 2.67
CA PHE A 76 -12.70 -26.00 2.44
C PHE A 76 -13.00 -26.76 3.72
N THR A 77 -13.61 -27.92 3.58
CA THR A 77 -13.89 -28.83 4.69
C THR A 77 -12.97 -30.04 4.63
N ARG A 78 -12.74 -30.70 5.77
CA ARG A 78 -12.02 -31.97 5.82
C ARG A 78 -12.63 -32.96 4.82
N GLY A 79 -11.79 -33.62 4.01
CA GLY A 79 -12.20 -34.54 2.96
C GLY A 79 -12.39 -33.91 1.58
N ASP A 80 -12.42 -32.57 1.46
CA ASP A 80 -12.48 -31.92 0.15
C ASP A 80 -11.21 -32.21 -0.67
N LEU A 81 -11.42 -32.49 -1.97
CA LEU A 81 -10.32 -32.55 -2.93
C LEU A 81 -9.94 -31.13 -3.39
N VAL A 82 -8.64 -30.84 -3.35
CA VAL A 82 -8.08 -29.53 -3.68
C VAL A 82 -6.82 -29.65 -4.51
N LEU A 83 -6.66 -28.75 -5.48
CA LEU A 83 -5.38 -28.50 -6.14
C LEU A 83 -4.59 -27.48 -5.32
N LYS A 84 -3.28 -27.67 -5.24
CA LYS A 84 -2.36 -26.79 -4.52
C LYS A 84 -1.58 -25.92 -5.48
N ARG A 85 -1.38 -24.63 -5.17
CA ARG A 85 -0.55 -23.75 -6.01
C ARG A 85 0.94 -24.12 -5.88
N ARG A 86 1.65 -24.24 -7.01
CA ARG A 86 3.11 -24.37 -7.04
C ARG A 86 3.74 -23.04 -6.59
N LEU A 87 4.59 -23.07 -5.58
CA LEU A 87 5.36 -21.90 -5.16
C LEU A 87 6.64 -21.83 -6.02
N LEU A 88 6.94 -20.65 -6.57
CA LEU A 88 8.11 -20.42 -7.42
C LEU A 88 9.45 -20.73 -6.72
N ALA A 89 9.48 -20.69 -5.39
CA ALA A 89 10.67 -21.02 -4.61
C ALA A 89 10.97 -22.54 -4.56
N ASP A 90 9.95 -23.39 -4.72
CA ASP A 90 10.09 -24.85 -4.71
C ASP A 90 10.32 -25.41 -6.12
N SER A 91 10.22 -24.58 -7.17
CA SER A 91 10.49 -24.99 -8.55
C SER A 91 11.99 -24.96 -8.85
N ASN A 92 12.73 -25.91 -8.29
CA ASN A 92 14.05 -26.31 -8.79
C ASN A 92 13.96 -27.16 -10.08
N LEU A 93 12.75 -27.36 -10.62
CA LEU A 93 12.55 -27.96 -11.94
C LEU A 93 12.38 -26.86 -12.97
N GLU A 94 13.05 -27.03 -14.11
CA GLU A 94 12.77 -26.35 -15.38
C GLU A 94 11.31 -26.62 -15.79
N VAL A 95 10.37 -25.88 -15.21
CA VAL A 95 8.96 -26.00 -15.56
C VAL A 95 8.80 -25.45 -16.97
N PRO A 96 8.31 -26.23 -17.95
CA PRO A 96 8.04 -25.72 -19.28
C PRO A 96 7.08 -24.53 -19.17
N LYS A 97 7.33 -23.47 -19.95
CA LYS A 97 6.69 -22.14 -19.88
C LYS A 97 5.15 -22.12 -19.98
N LEU A 98 4.50 -23.28 -20.12
CA LEU A 98 3.06 -23.50 -20.33
C LEU A 98 2.43 -24.54 -19.40
N GLU A 99 3.13 -25.08 -18.40
CA GLU A 99 2.47 -25.97 -17.43
C GLU A 99 1.56 -25.22 -16.45
N HIS A 100 0.51 -25.90 -15.98
CA HIS A 100 -0.41 -25.34 -14.99
C HIS A 100 0.31 -25.14 -13.65
N ASN A 101 0.09 -23.97 -13.02
CA ASN A 101 0.64 -23.66 -11.70
C ASN A 101 -0.07 -24.40 -10.53
N TRP A 102 -0.95 -25.35 -10.84
CA TRP A 102 -1.74 -26.11 -9.86
C TRP A 102 -1.27 -27.57 -9.87
N GLU A 103 -0.92 -28.09 -8.69
CA GLU A 103 -0.35 -29.42 -8.49
C GLU A 103 -1.35 -30.33 -7.77
N GLY A 104 -1.45 -31.56 -8.29
CA GLY A 104 -2.10 -32.72 -7.67
C GLY A 104 -3.60 -32.55 -7.41
N PRO A 105 -4.32 -33.64 -7.14
CA PRO A 105 -5.42 -33.59 -6.19
C PRO A 105 -4.91 -34.02 -4.80
N TYR A 106 -5.03 -33.13 -3.83
CA TYR A 106 -4.80 -33.39 -2.41
C TYR A 106 -6.13 -33.42 -1.67
N ILE A 107 -6.16 -34.07 -0.52
CA ILE A 107 -7.32 -34.10 0.38
C ILE A 107 -7.06 -33.16 1.55
N VAL A 108 -8.04 -32.33 1.90
CA VAL A 108 -7.97 -31.52 3.12
C VAL A 108 -8.05 -32.46 4.33
N HIS A 109 -6.97 -32.56 5.08
CA HIS A 109 -6.89 -33.40 6.28
C HIS A 109 -7.54 -32.72 7.48
N GLU A 110 -7.22 -31.43 7.68
CA GLU A 110 -7.66 -30.67 8.83
C GLU A 110 -7.70 -29.17 8.48
N VAL A 111 -8.64 -28.46 9.11
CA VAL A 111 -8.78 -27.00 9.03
C VAL A 111 -8.14 -26.41 10.29
N ALA A 112 -6.94 -25.85 10.16
CA ALA A 112 -6.21 -25.26 11.29
C ALA A 112 -6.72 -23.86 11.68
N GLY A 113 -7.39 -23.17 10.75
CA GLY A 113 -7.97 -21.85 10.98
C GLY A 113 -8.80 -21.36 9.80
N PRO A 114 -9.33 -20.12 9.84
CA PRO A 114 -10.28 -19.60 8.85
C PRO A 114 -9.82 -19.66 7.38
N ASN A 115 -8.51 -19.65 7.13
CA ASN A 115 -7.92 -19.73 5.80
C ASN A 115 -6.65 -20.60 5.80
N VAL A 116 -6.52 -21.56 6.74
CA VAL A 116 -5.29 -22.35 6.93
C VAL A 116 -5.66 -23.84 7.01
N TYR A 117 -5.02 -24.64 6.15
CA TYR A 117 -5.39 -26.04 5.92
C TYR A 117 -4.18 -26.97 5.94
N TYR A 118 -4.34 -28.16 6.53
CA TYR A 118 -3.41 -29.27 6.34
C TYR A 118 -3.89 -30.14 5.19
N LEU A 119 -2.96 -30.52 4.32
CA LEU A 119 -3.23 -31.37 3.16
C LEU A 119 -2.67 -32.77 3.36
N MET A 120 -3.28 -33.74 2.71
CA MET A 120 -2.86 -35.14 2.69
C MET A 120 -2.89 -35.64 1.25
N THR A 121 -1.87 -36.38 0.85
CA THR A 121 -1.83 -37.06 -0.45
C THR A 121 -2.84 -38.21 -0.47
N SER A 122 -3.27 -38.67 -1.64
CA SER A 122 -4.14 -39.85 -1.79
C SER A 122 -3.63 -41.10 -1.06
N ASN A 123 -2.31 -41.23 -0.90
CA ASN A 123 -1.65 -42.34 -0.21
C ASN A 123 -1.65 -42.21 1.33
N GLY A 124 -2.27 -41.16 1.86
CA GLY A 124 -2.42 -40.93 3.28
C GLY A 124 -1.20 -40.30 3.98
N THR A 125 -0.26 -39.75 3.22
CA THR A 125 0.84 -38.95 3.80
C THR A 125 0.40 -37.51 3.96
N GLN A 126 0.46 -36.97 5.18
CA GLN A 126 0.21 -35.56 5.45
C GLN A 126 1.39 -34.70 4.97
N LEU A 127 1.09 -33.57 4.32
CA LEU A 127 2.10 -32.59 3.97
C LEU A 127 2.60 -31.87 5.23
N PRO A 128 3.92 -31.65 5.38
CA PRO A 128 4.48 -31.06 6.60
C PRO A 128 4.11 -29.58 6.80
N ARG A 129 3.65 -28.90 5.73
CA ARG A 129 3.34 -27.47 5.71
C ARG A 129 1.83 -27.22 5.67
N THR A 130 1.38 -26.18 6.36
CA THR A 130 0.04 -25.61 6.21
C THR A 130 -0.09 -24.75 4.96
N TRP A 131 -1.29 -24.76 4.37
CA TRP A 131 -1.61 -24.05 3.14
C TRP A 131 -2.68 -23.00 3.36
N SER A 132 -2.49 -21.83 2.74
CA SER A 132 -3.53 -20.80 2.69
C SER A 132 -4.64 -21.24 1.74
N GLY A 133 -5.90 -20.99 2.05
CA GLY A 133 -7.01 -21.24 1.12
C GLY A 133 -6.91 -20.45 -0.19
N ASP A 134 -6.15 -19.35 -0.20
CA ASP A 134 -5.84 -18.60 -1.42
C ASP A 134 -4.91 -19.36 -2.38
N ASP A 135 -4.11 -20.28 -1.82
CA ASP A 135 -3.21 -21.18 -2.56
C ASP A 135 -3.86 -22.54 -2.86
N LEU A 136 -5.16 -22.67 -2.59
CA LEU A 136 -5.95 -23.88 -2.85
C LEU A 136 -7.08 -23.60 -3.84
N LYS A 137 -7.39 -24.60 -4.66
CA LYS A 137 -8.52 -24.57 -5.57
C LYS A 137 -9.31 -25.87 -5.43
N LYS A 138 -10.63 -25.77 -5.26
CA LYS A 138 -11.49 -26.96 -5.16
C LYS A 138 -11.39 -27.78 -6.45
N PHE A 139 -11.18 -29.08 -6.30
CA PHE A 139 -11.15 -30.05 -7.38
C PHE A 139 -12.41 -30.91 -7.30
N TYR A 140 -13.09 -31.04 -8.43
CA TYR A 140 -14.26 -31.90 -8.57
C TYR A 140 -13.82 -33.05 -9.48
N ALA A 141 -13.88 -34.27 -8.95
CA ALA A 141 -13.57 -35.50 -9.66
C ALA A 141 -14.80 -36.00 -10.44
#